data_AF-A0A928Z0D2-F1
#
_entry.id   AF-A0A928Z0D2-F1
#
_cell.length_a   1.000
_cell.length_b   1.000
_cell.length_c   1.000
_cell.angle_alpha   90.00
_cell.angle_beta   90.00
_cell.angle_gamma   90.00
#
_symmetry.space_group_name_H-M   'P 1'
#
loop_
_entity.id
_entity.type
_entity.pdbx_description
1 polymer ?
#
loop_
_entity_poly.entity_id
_entity_poly.type
_entity_poly.pdbx_seq_one_letter_code
_entity_poly.pdbx_strand_id
1 'polypeptide(L)'
;MSVVTLLGVVAISTQTALAQTRNTPTPDARVKAALDKAGLKYEIDRDGDFKLVMELPNGRTQLVFVRSETQKLNDNFEIREIISPAYKSNGELSKDIANRLLTDSARKKLGGWQTISDGNSSIAILCSKVMA
;
A
#
# COMPACT_ATOMS: atom_id res chain seq x y z
N MET A 1 -2.49 2.46 70.03
CA MET A 1 -1.45 2.24 69.01
C MET A 1 -1.39 0.73 68.75
N SER A 2 -2.40 0.12 68.12
CA SER A 2 -2.61 -0.02 66.67
C SER A 2 -1.44 -0.68 65.94
N VAL A 3 -1.50 -2.01 65.82
CA VAL A 3 -0.83 -2.77 64.76
C VAL A 3 -1.93 -3.60 64.09
N VAL A 4 -2.33 -3.21 62.89
CA VAL A 4 -3.26 -3.96 62.04
C VAL A 4 -2.45 -4.64 60.95
N THR A 5 -2.49 -5.97 60.96
CA THR A 5 -1.94 -6.86 59.94
C THR A 5 -2.81 -6.76 58.68
N LEU A 6 -2.21 -6.48 57.52
CA LEU A 6 -2.92 -6.51 56.23
C LEU A 6 -2.26 -7.56 55.31
N LEU A 7 -2.94 -8.70 55.15
CA LEU A 7 -2.65 -9.70 54.11
C LEU A 7 -3.08 -9.13 52.75
N GLY A 8 -2.13 -8.87 51.86
CA GLY A 8 -2.42 -8.55 50.46
C GLY A 8 -2.43 -9.82 49.62
N VAL A 9 -3.60 -10.23 49.13
CA VAL A 9 -3.74 -11.29 48.12
C VAL A 9 -3.62 -10.64 46.73
N VAL A 10 -2.57 -10.98 45.99
CA VAL A 10 -2.39 -10.54 44.59
C VAL A 10 -3.17 -11.49 43.68
N ALA A 11 -4.25 -11.00 43.09
CA ALA A 11 -4.98 -11.71 42.04
C ALA A 11 -4.24 -11.55 40.70
N ILE A 12 -3.59 -12.60 40.22
CA ILE A 12 -2.98 -12.65 38.89
C ILE A 12 -4.10 -12.95 37.89
N SER A 13 -4.62 -11.91 37.23
CA SER A 13 -5.54 -12.05 36.11
C SER A 13 -4.77 -12.48 34.85
N THR A 14 -4.90 -13.74 34.47
CA THR A 14 -4.40 -14.27 33.20
C THR A 14 -5.17 -13.63 32.04
N GLN A 15 -4.59 -12.63 31.38
CA GLN A 15 -5.11 -12.12 30.11
C GLN A 15 -4.78 -13.10 29.00
N THR A 16 -5.78 -13.86 28.55
CA THR A 16 -5.73 -14.60 27.29
C THR A 16 -5.67 -13.58 26.16
N ALA A 17 -4.47 -13.39 25.59
CA ALA A 17 -4.30 -12.64 24.35
C ALA A 17 -5.04 -13.38 23.22
N LEU A 18 -6.16 -12.81 22.76
CA LEU A 18 -6.80 -13.24 21.53
C LEU A 18 -5.84 -12.94 20.38
N ALA A 19 -5.19 -13.99 19.84
CA ALA A 19 -4.44 -13.88 18.61
C ALA A 19 -5.40 -13.45 17.51
N GLN A 20 -5.28 -12.21 17.02
CA GLN A 20 -5.99 -11.75 15.85
C GLN A 20 -5.54 -12.60 14.66
N THR A 21 -6.44 -13.44 14.13
CA THR A 21 -6.26 -14.07 12.82
C THR A 21 -6.13 -12.95 11.79
N ARG A 22 -4.89 -12.62 11.41
CA ARG A 22 -4.63 -11.79 10.24
C ARG A 22 -5.10 -12.61 9.05
N ASN A 23 -6.28 -12.27 8.50
CA ASN A 23 -6.65 -12.75 7.17
C ASN A 23 -5.47 -12.42 6.25
N THR A 24 -4.81 -13.43 5.73
CA THR A 24 -3.71 -13.22 4.79
C THR A 24 -4.35 -12.64 3.52
N PRO A 25 -3.97 -11.43 3.10
CA PRO A 25 -4.54 -10.84 1.89
C PRO A 25 -4.40 -11.82 0.72
N THR A 26 -5.51 -12.09 0.04
CA THR A 26 -5.55 -13.09 -1.04
C THR A 26 -5.34 -12.39 -2.38
N PRO A 27 -4.40 -12.85 -3.23
CA PRO A 27 -4.19 -12.26 -4.55
C PRO A 27 -5.44 -12.34 -5.43
N ASP A 28 -5.79 -11.25 -6.11
CA ASP A 28 -6.97 -11.22 -6.97
C ASP A 28 -6.76 -12.03 -8.26
N ALA A 29 -7.56 -13.07 -8.45
CA ALA A 29 -7.49 -13.96 -9.61
C ALA A 29 -7.73 -13.24 -10.95
N ARG A 30 -8.49 -12.13 -10.97
CA ARG A 30 -8.72 -11.32 -12.18
C ARG A 30 -7.44 -10.64 -12.63
N VAL A 31 -6.66 -10.11 -11.69
CA VAL A 31 -5.35 -9.50 -12.00
C VAL A 31 -4.40 -10.55 -12.50
N LYS A 32 -4.32 -11.71 -11.81
CA LYS A 32 -3.50 -12.83 -12.26
C LYS A 32 -3.81 -13.21 -13.72
N ALA A 33 -5.09 -13.44 -14.03
CA ALA A 33 -5.52 -13.80 -15.37
C ALA A 33 -5.16 -12.72 -16.41
N ALA A 34 -5.30 -11.44 -16.07
CA ALA A 34 -4.96 -10.34 -16.95
C ALA A 34 -3.44 -10.25 -17.22
N LEU A 35 -2.62 -10.40 -16.18
CA LEU A 35 -1.16 -10.37 -16.29
C LEU A 35 -0.62 -11.59 -17.06
N ASP A 36 -1.15 -12.78 -16.76
CA ASP A 36 -0.82 -14.03 -17.47
C ASP A 36 -1.16 -13.90 -18.96
N LYS A 37 -2.38 -13.41 -19.28
CA LYS A 37 -2.84 -13.19 -20.66
C LYS A 37 -1.96 -12.18 -21.40
N ALA A 38 -1.45 -11.16 -20.70
CA ALA A 38 -0.53 -10.17 -21.25
C ALA A 38 0.92 -10.68 -21.36
N GLY A 39 1.22 -11.87 -20.83
CA GLY A 39 2.59 -12.42 -20.81
C GLY A 39 3.54 -11.66 -19.89
N LEU A 40 3.01 -10.95 -18.89
CA LEU A 40 3.80 -10.13 -17.97
C LEU A 40 4.31 -10.97 -16.80
N LYS A 41 5.60 -10.86 -16.50
CA LYS A 41 6.20 -11.49 -15.32
C LYS A 41 5.89 -10.67 -14.08
N TYR A 42 5.53 -11.35 -13.01
CA TYR A 42 5.23 -10.72 -11.72
C TYR A 42 5.63 -11.63 -10.55
N GLU A 43 5.83 -11.00 -9.40
CA GLU A 43 5.90 -11.63 -8.08
C GLU A 43 4.64 -11.22 -7.31
N ILE A 44 4.15 -12.09 -6.42
CA ILE A 44 3.08 -11.73 -5.48
C ILE A 44 3.75 -11.36 -4.16
N ASP A 45 3.48 -10.17 -3.65
CA ASP A 45 4.05 -9.73 -2.38
C ASP A 45 3.25 -10.24 -1.17
N ARG A 46 3.74 -9.90 0.04
CA ARG A 46 3.14 -10.36 1.30
C ARG A 46 1.70 -9.87 1.48
N ASP A 47 1.36 -8.74 0.88
CA ASP A 47 0.05 -8.11 0.99
C ASP A 47 -0.85 -8.55 -0.18
N GLY A 48 -0.42 -9.56 -0.95
CA GLY A 48 -1.17 -10.17 -2.04
C GLY A 48 -1.14 -9.38 -3.33
N ASP A 49 -0.36 -8.30 -3.41
CA ASP A 49 -0.29 -7.44 -4.59
C ASP A 49 0.69 -7.99 -5.62
N PHE A 50 0.47 -7.64 -6.89
CA PHE A 50 1.30 -8.10 -7.99
C PHE A 50 2.39 -7.09 -8.27
N LYS A 51 3.63 -7.44 -7.96
CA LYS A 51 4.84 -6.64 -8.22
C LYS A 51 5.44 -7.04 -9.57
N LEU A 52 5.62 -6.05 -10.43
CA LEU A 52 6.25 -6.19 -11.74
C LEU A 52 7.53 -5.35 -11.79
N VAL A 53 8.53 -5.87 -12.51
CA VAL A 53 9.73 -5.13 -12.89
C VAL A 53 9.65 -4.89 -14.39
N MET A 54 9.39 -3.64 -14.78
CA MET A 54 9.30 -3.24 -16.18
C MET A 54 10.67 -2.78 -16.65
N GLU A 55 11.17 -3.37 -17.74
CA GLU A 55 12.35 -2.87 -18.44
C GLU A 55 11.95 -1.69 -19.32
N LEU A 56 12.73 -0.61 -19.23
CA LEU A 56 12.57 0.61 -20.00
C LEU A 56 13.77 0.78 -20.94
N PRO A 57 13.65 1.63 -21.97
CA PRO A 57 14.79 2.00 -22.79
C PRO A 57 15.99 2.45 -21.95
N ASN A 58 17.19 2.20 -22.47
CA ASN A 58 18.47 2.51 -21.83
C ASN A 58 18.78 1.67 -20.57
N GLY A 59 18.20 0.48 -20.45
CA GLY A 59 18.49 -0.45 -19.35
C GLY A 59 17.94 -0.03 -18.00
N ARG A 60 17.05 0.98 -17.97
CA ARG A 60 16.35 1.37 -16.75
C ARG A 60 15.28 0.35 -16.41
N THR A 61 15.00 0.19 -15.13
CA THR A 61 13.84 -0.57 -14.65
C THR A 61 12.88 0.33 -13.89
N GLN A 62 11.61 -0.06 -13.90
CA GLN A 62 10.56 0.61 -13.16
C GLN A 62 9.70 -0.43 -12.44
N LEU A 63 9.50 -0.23 -11.13
CA LEU A 63 8.61 -1.08 -10.35
C LEU A 63 7.16 -0.65 -10.56
N VAL A 64 6.28 -1.63 -10.74
CA VAL A 64 4.83 -1.44 -10.82
C VAL A 64 4.17 -2.41 -9.86
N PHE A 65 3.18 -1.96 -9.11
CA PHE A 65 2.35 -2.80 -8.26
C PHE A 65 0.91 -2.68 -8.72
N VAL A 66 0.26 -3.82 -8.94
CA VAL A 66 -1.18 -3.89 -9.14
C VAL A 66 -1.79 -4.36 -7.82
N ARG A 67 -2.55 -3.48 -7.17
CA ARG A 67 -3.21 -3.82 -5.89
C ARG A 67 -4.20 -4.95 -6.12
N SER A 68 -4.24 -5.94 -5.23
CA SER A 68 -5.28 -6.96 -5.18
C SER A 68 -6.57 -6.40 -4.58
N GLU A 69 -6.45 -5.57 -3.55
CA GLU A 69 -7.57 -4.83 -2.97
C GLU A 69 -8.14 -3.80 -3.94
N THR A 70 -9.45 -3.56 -3.81
CA THR A 70 -10.21 -2.60 -4.60
C THR A 70 -11.03 -1.69 -3.69
N GLN A 71 -11.39 -0.53 -4.24
CA GLN A 71 -12.25 0.44 -3.61
C GLN A 71 -13.62 0.42 -4.30
N LYS A 72 -14.71 0.50 -3.54
CA LYS A 72 -16.05 0.68 -4.09
C LYS A 72 -16.40 2.15 -4.10
N LEU A 73 -16.77 2.67 -5.27
CA LEU A 73 -17.38 4.00 -5.37
C LEU A 73 -18.90 3.90 -5.10
N ASN A 74 -19.54 2.83 -5.59
CA ASN A 74 -20.89 2.39 -5.25
C ASN A 74 -21.05 0.90 -5.62
N ASP A 75 -22.27 0.37 -5.57
CA ASP A 75 -22.55 -1.05 -5.85
C ASP A 75 -22.14 -1.52 -7.25
N ASN A 76 -22.01 -0.59 -8.21
CA ASN A 76 -21.73 -0.90 -9.62
C ASN A 76 -20.31 -0.52 -10.06
N PHE A 77 -19.55 0.20 -9.24
CA PHE A 77 -18.22 0.70 -9.60
C PHE A 77 -17.18 0.26 -8.58
N GLU A 78 -16.37 -0.69 -9.02
CA GLU A 78 -15.18 -1.16 -8.34
C GLU A 78 -13.94 -0.55 -9.00
N ILE A 79 -13.02 -0.02 -8.20
CA ILE A 79 -11.83 0.69 -8.64
C ILE A 79 -10.60 -0.01 -8.08
N ARG A 80 -9.62 -0.29 -8.94
CA ARG A 80 -8.31 -0.82 -8.58
C ARG A 80 -7.23 0.24 -8.76
N GLU A 81 -6.23 0.21 -7.89
CA GLU A 81 -5.05 1.04 -8.03
C GLU A 81 -3.88 0.25 -8.64
N ILE A 82 -3.24 0.88 -9.62
CA ILE A 82 -1.94 0.45 -10.17
C ILE A 82 -0.96 1.57 -9.83
N ILE A 83 0.10 1.24 -9.08
CA ILE A 83 1.02 2.24 -8.55
C ILE A 83 2.45 1.97 -9.01
N SER A 84 3.22 3.05 -9.21
CA SER A 84 4.63 2.97 -9.58
C SER A 84 5.44 4.00 -8.77
N PRO A 85 6.27 3.55 -7.81
CA PRO A 85 7.14 4.43 -7.04
C PRO A 85 8.23 5.08 -7.91
N ALA A 86 8.43 6.39 -7.79
CA ALA A 86 9.39 7.11 -8.64
C ALA A 86 10.40 7.97 -7.88
N TYR A 87 10.09 8.42 -6.67
CA TYR A 87 10.98 9.29 -5.90
C TYR A 87 10.78 9.06 -4.40
N LYS A 88 11.87 8.99 -3.64
CA LYS A 88 11.86 8.89 -2.17
C LYS A 88 12.54 10.11 -1.57
N SER A 89 11.94 10.66 -0.52
CA SER A 89 12.48 11.74 0.30
C SER A 89 12.65 11.28 1.73
N ASN A 90 13.65 11.82 2.43
CA ASN A 90 13.70 11.78 3.88
C ASN A 90 12.78 12.89 4.40
N GLY A 91 11.80 12.56 5.22
CA GLY A 91 10.71 13.44 5.61
C GLY A 91 9.73 13.71 4.47
N GLU A 92 9.10 14.89 4.51
CA GLU A 92 8.15 15.36 3.49
C GLU A 92 8.81 15.58 2.12
N LEU A 93 8.00 15.65 1.07
CA LEU A 93 8.46 16.15 -0.23
C LEU A 93 8.75 17.65 -0.12
N SER A 94 9.83 18.11 -0.74
CA SER A 94 10.10 19.56 -0.81
C SER A 94 8.97 20.28 -1.55
N LYS A 95 8.76 21.56 -1.22
CA LYS A 95 7.72 22.38 -1.87
C LYS A 95 7.85 22.42 -3.39
N ASP A 96 9.08 22.47 -3.90
CA ASP A 96 9.36 22.45 -5.35
C ASP A 96 8.90 21.13 -5.98
N ILE A 97 9.30 20.00 -5.40
CA ILE A 97 8.95 18.67 -5.92
C ILE A 97 7.45 18.45 -5.81
N ALA A 98 6.83 18.75 -4.67
CA ALA A 98 5.39 18.59 -4.47
C ALA A 98 4.57 19.39 -5.49
N ASN A 99 4.89 20.67 -5.71
CA ASN A 99 4.18 21.50 -6.68
C ASN A 99 4.42 21.01 -8.12
N ARG A 100 5.64 20.61 -8.46
CA ARG A 100 5.94 20.05 -9.79
C ARG A 100 5.10 18.81 -10.08
N LEU A 101 5.02 17.89 -9.12
CA LEU A 101 4.23 16.67 -9.24
C LEU A 101 2.73 17.00 -9.32
N LEU A 102 2.23 17.94 -8.52
CA LEU A 102 0.83 18.38 -8.59
C LEU A 102 0.47 18.96 -9.97
N THR A 103 1.30 19.86 -10.51
CA THR A 103 1.10 20.43 -11.85
C THR A 103 1.19 19.35 -12.94
N ASP A 104 2.10 18.39 -12.79
CA ASP A 104 2.25 17.27 -13.72
C ASP A 104 1.10 16.26 -13.63
N SER A 105 0.44 16.12 -12.47
CA SER A 105 -0.80 15.35 -12.32
C SER A 105 -1.94 15.97 -13.12
N ALA A 106 -2.08 17.31 -13.10
CA ALA A 106 -3.14 18.00 -13.82
C ALA A 106 -3.08 17.81 -15.34
N ARG A 107 -1.92 17.44 -15.90
CA ARG A 107 -1.74 17.15 -17.33
C ARG A 107 -1.95 15.69 -17.71
N LYS A 108 -2.07 14.78 -16.74
CA LYS A 108 -2.27 13.36 -17.03
C LYS A 108 -3.73 13.06 -17.29
N LYS A 109 -3.97 12.27 -18.33
CA LYS A 109 -5.31 11.77 -18.66
C LYS A 109 -5.72 10.58 -17.79
N LEU A 110 -4.73 9.76 -17.40
CA LEU A 110 -4.93 8.56 -16.60
C LEU A 110 -3.99 8.61 -15.40
N GLY A 111 -4.59 8.71 -14.22
CA GLY A 111 -3.86 8.74 -12.95
C GLY A 111 -3.22 10.08 -12.61
N GLY A 112 -2.48 10.08 -11.51
CA GLY A 112 -1.81 11.25 -10.97
C GLY A 112 -0.76 10.88 -9.95
N TRP A 113 0.16 11.81 -9.68
CA TRP A 113 1.10 11.70 -8.60
C TRP A 113 0.38 11.79 -7.25
N GLN A 114 0.78 10.90 -6.35
CA GLN A 114 0.35 10.88 -4.95
C GLN A 114 1.58 10.71 -4.06
N THR A 115 1.44 11.13 -2.80
CA THR A 115 2.47 10.94 -1.78
C THR A 115 2.00 9.88 -0.79
N ILE A 116 2.84 8.87 -0.56
CA ILE A 116 2.71 7.96 0.56
C ILE A 116 3.78 8.35 1.58
N SER A 117 3.42 8.48 2.86
CA SER A 117 4.35 8.85 3.93
C SER A 117 4.12 7.98 5.15
N ASP A 118 5.20 7.63 5.84
CA ASP A 118 5.20 6.97 7.15
C ASP A 118 5.56 7.93 8.30
N GLY A 119 5.65 9.23 8.01
CA GLY A 119 6.09 10.27 8.94
C GLY A 119 7.60 10.51 8.96
N ASN A 120 8.42 9.54 8.56
CA ASN A 120 9.88 9.65 8.50
C ASN A 120 10.41 9.76 7.07
N SER A 121 9.67 9.24 6.11
CA SER A 121 10.01 9.29 4.69
C SER A 121 8.75 9.39 3.84
N SER A 122 8.90 10.03 2.68
CA SER A 122 7.83 10.16 1.70
C SER A 122 8.24 9.50 0.40
N ILE A 123 7.29 8.85 -0.27
CA ILE A 123 7.45 8.28 -1.60
C ILE A 123 6.43 8.95 -2.52
N ALA A 124 6.91 9.56 -3.59
CA ALA A 124 6.06 9.95 -4.70
C ALA A 124 5.79 8.73 -5.58
N ILE A 125 4.51 8.41 -5.73
CA ILE A 125 4.04 7.33 -6.58
C ILE A 125 3.22 7.92 -7.72
N LEU A 126 3.36 7.35 -8.92
CA LEU A 126 2.36 7.54 -9.96
C LEU A 126 1.26 6.50 -9.73
N CYS A 127 0.02 6.94 -9.54
CA CYS A 127 -1.12 6.06 -9.29
C CYS A 127 -2.17 6.22 -10.38
N SER A 128 -2.51 5.11 -11.02
CA SER A 128 -3.64 4.98 -11.94
C SER A 128 -4.77 4.25 -11.26
N LYS A 129 -5.98 4.82 -11.31
CA LYS A 129 -7.22 4.20 -10.84
C LYS A 129 -7.98 3.67 -12.05
N VAL A 130 -8.22 2.37 -12.08
CA VAL A 130 -8.90 1.68 -13.20
C VAL A 130 -10.13 0.94 -12.71
N MET A 131 -11.14 0.78 -13.56
CA MET A 131 -12.29 -0.05 -13.23
C MET A 131 -11.85 -1.52 -13.13
N ALA A 132 -12.31 -2.22 -12.10
CA ALA A 132 -11.90 -3.59 -11.75
C ALA A 132 -12.95 -4.64 -12.10
#